data_AF-A0A3C0G4T5-F1
#
_entry.id   AF-A0A3C0G4T5-F1
#
_cell.length_a   1.000
_cell.length_b   1.000
_cell.length_c   1.000
_cell.angle_alpha   90.00
_cell.angle_beta   90.00
_cell.angle_gamma   90.00
#
_symmetry.space_group_name_H-M   'P 1'
#
loop_
_entity.id
_entity.type
_entity.pdbx_description
1 polymer ?
#
loop_
_entity_poly.entity_id
_entity_poly.type
_entity_poly.pdbx_seq_one_letter_code
_entity_poly.pdbx_strand_id
1 'polypeptide(L)'
;GGHYSWHHDIDWNRNDGLDRKISVTVQLSDPSEYEGGGFLFNETQGPDESCKQKGTVLVFPSYLQHAVEPVTRGIRRSLVAWFEGPKWR
;
A
#
# COMPACT_ATOMS: atom_id res chain seq x y z
N GLY A 1 14.67 6.84 -5.70
CA GLY A 1 14.63 5.39 -5.42
C GLY A 1 13.28 4.82 -5.84
N GLY A 2 12.98 3.58 -5.44
CA GLY A 2 11.65 3.00 -5.61
C GLY A 2 10.59 3.84 -4.87
N HIS A 3 9.48 4.11 -5.55
CA HIS A 3 8.31 4.81 -5.01
C HIS A 3 7.07 4.34 -5.78
N TYR A 4 5.89 4.60 -5.24
CA TYR A 4 4.64 4.32 -5.92
C TYR A 4 3.78 5.58 -5.86
N SER A 5 3.45 6.13 -7.02
CA SER A 5 2.67 7.36 -7.12
C SER A 5 1.22 7.15 -6.69
N TRP A 6 0.48 8.24 -6.49
CA TRP A 6 -0.94 8.19 -6.17
C TRP A 6 -1.73 7.30 -7.13
N HIS A 7 -2.45 6.31 -6.59
CA HIS A 7 -3.22 5.36 -7.36
C HIS A 7 -4.31 4.70 -6.50
N HIS A 8 -5.22 4.02 -7.17
CA HIS A 8 -6.12 3.03 -6.59
C HIS A 8 -5.62 1.63 -6.95
N ASP A 9 -5.84 0.67 -6.08
CA ASP A 9 -5.59 -0.73 -6.41
C ASP A 9 -6.72 -1.35 -7.23
N ILE A 10 -7.90 -0.72 -7.23
CA ILE A 10 -9.04 -1.10 -8.06
C ILE A 10 -8.80 -0.65 -9.50
N ASP A 11 -9.01 -1.58 -10.42
CA ASP A 11 -9.18 -1.26 -11.84
C ASP A 11 -10.68 -1.02 -12.12
N TRP A 12 -11.08 0.25 -12.12
CA TRP A 12 -12.47 0.64 -12.38
C TRP A 12 -12.97 0.29 -13.78
N ASN A 13 -12.07 -0.03 -14.71
CA ASN A 13 -12.42 -0.44 -16.07
C ASN A 13 -12.60 -1.96 -16.20
N ARG A 14 -12.28 -2.72 -15.15
CA ARG A 14 -12.45 -4.17 -15.13
C ARG A 14 -13.93 -4.54 -15.18
N ASN A 15 -14.28 -5.46 -16.08
CA ASN A 15 -15.68 -5.82 -16.35
C ASN A 15 -15.95 -7.33 -16.32
N ASP A 16 -15.36 -8.04 -15.35
CA ASP A 16 -15.63 -9.46 -15.07
C ASP A 16 -16.52 -9.68 -13.83
N GLY A 17 -17.03 -8.59 -13.23
CA GLY A 17 -17.90 -8.64 -12.06
C GLY A 17 -17.15 -8.64 -10.72
N LEU A 18 -15.83 -8.55 -10.71
CA LEU A 18 -14.99 -8.57 -9.52
C LEU A 18 -14.23 -7.26 -9.34
N ASP A 19 -14.13 -6.81 -8.09
CA ASP A 19 -13.24 -5.72 -7.68
C ASP A 19 -12.28 -6.22 -6.60
N ARG A 20 -11.07 -5.65 -6.59
CA ARG A 20 -10.21 -5.75 -5.40
C ARG A 20 -10.91 -5.05 -4.24
N LYS A 21 -11.06 -5.77 -3.14
CA LYS A 21 -11.74 -5.29 -1.93
C LYS A 21 -10.74 -4.84 -0.89
N ILE A 22 -9.73 -5.67 -0.67
CA ILE A 22 -8.74 -5.48 0.38
C ILE A 22 -7.35 -5.56 -0.24
N SER A 23 -6.55 -4.56 0.08
CA SER A 23 -5.12 -4.50 -0.20
C SER A 23 -4.36 -4.77 1.09
N VAL A 24 -3.31 -5.58 0.97
CA VAL A 24 -2.43 -5.95 2.09
C VAL A 24 -1.00 -5.65 1.69
N THR A 25 -0.28 -4.91 2.53
CA THR A 25 1.16 -4.66 2.40
C THR A 25 1.88 -5.15 3.66
N VAL A 26 2.86 -6.03 3.50
CA VAL A 26 3.72 -6.53 4.58
C VAL A 26 5.11 -5.90 4.43
N GLN A 27 5.61 -5.30 5.51
CA GLN A 27 6.98 -4.77 5.55
C GLN A 27 8.00 -5.91 5.72
N LEU A 28 9.00 -5.98 4.83
CA LEU A 28 10.02 -7.03 4.87
C LEU A 28 11.43 -6.51 5.21
N SER A 29 11.63 -5.20 5.17
CA SER A 29 12.87 -4.53 5.61
C SER A 29 12.70 -3.95 7.01
N ASP A 30 13.79 -3.91 7.77
CA ASP A 30 13.87 -3.13 9.00
C ASP A 30 13.93 -1.63 8.67
N PRO A 31 13.23 -0.75 9.40
CA PRO A 31 13.23 0.69 9.12
C PRO A 31 14.62 1.35 9.27
N SER A 32 15.57 0.72 9.97
CA SER A 32 16.96 1.20 10.02
C SER A 32 17.75 0.98 8.72
N GLU A 33 17.26 0.12 7.81
CA GLU A 33 17.92 -0.23 6.55
C GLU A 33 17.63 0.76 5.41
N TYR A 34 16.68 1.71 5.58
CA TYR A 34 16.29 2.66 4.54
C TYR A 34 15.78 4.00 5.10
N GLU A 35 15.78 5.04 4.27
CA GLU A 35 15.18 6.35 4.57
C GLU A 35 14.02 6.66 3.60
N GLY A 36 12.98 7.35 4.07
CA GLY A 36 11.76 7.62 3.32
C GLY A 36 10.77 6.45 3.33
N GLY A 37 10.02 6.27 2.23
CA GLY A 37 9.11 5.13 2.07
C GLY A 37 7.87 5.13 2.96
N GLY A 38 7.43 6.32 3.43
CA GLY A 38 6.18 6.49 4.18
C GLY A 38 4.95 6.16 3.34
N PHE A 39 3.92 5.61 3.97
CA PHE A 39 2.66 5.28 3.32
C PHE A 39 1.68 6.43 3.48
N LEU A 40 1.05 6.86 2.39
CA LEU A 40 0.12 7.99 2.38
C LEU A 40 -1.26 7.53 1.91
N PHE A 41 -2.30 8.06 2.54
CA PHE A 41 -3.68 7.97 2.09
C PHE A 41 -4.20 9.37 1.75
N ASN A 42 -5.06 9.47 0.73
CA ASN A 42 -5.64 10.75 0.33
C ASN A 42 -6.94 11.05 1.11
N GLU A 43 -7.76 10.03 1.35
CA GLU A 43 -9.10 10.17 1.94
C GLU A 43 -9.12 10.02 3.46
N THR A 44 -8.01 9.58 4.07
CA THR A 44 -7.92 9.35 5.52
C THR A 44 -6.50 9.63 6.03
N GLN A 45 -6.33 9.61 7.34
CA GLN A 45 -5.03 9.75 7.97
C GLN A 45 -4.11 8.59 7.55
N GLY A 46 -2.89 8.93 7.13
CA GLY A 46 -1.82 7.97 6.91
C GLY A 46 -1.48 7.20 8.19
N PRO A 47 -0.96 5.96 8.07
CA PRO A 47 -0.50 5.22 9.24
C PRO A 47 0.70 5.93 9.89
N ASP A 48 0.87 5.74 11.20
CA ASP A 48 2.05 6.25 11.91
C ASP A 48 3.34 5.48 11.55
N GLU A 49 4.49 5.96 12.03
CA GLU A 49 5.80 5.36 11.73
C GLU A 49 5.95 3.89 12.18
N SER A 50 5.11 3.39 13.10
CA SER A 50 5.14 1.98 13.49
C SER A 50 4.77 1.05 12.33
N CYS A 51 4.08 1.57 11.30
CA CYS A 51 3.72 0.80 10.12
C CYS A 51 4.92 0.37 9.25
N LYS A 52 6.09 0.95 9.47
CA LYS A 52 7.35 0.62 8.77
C LYS A 52 8.14 -0.49 9.45
N GLN A 53 7.75 -0.91 10.65
CA GLN A 53 8.43 -1.99 11.36
C GLN A 53 8.36 -3.30 10.57
N LYS A 54 9.47 -4.03 10.50
CA LYS A 54 9.55 -5.30 9.78
C LYS A 54 8.54 -6.29 10.37
N GLY A 55 7.77 -6.93 9.49
CA GLY A 55 6.69 -7.84 9.87
C GLY A 55 5.34 -7.17 10.11
N THR A 56 5.27 -5.84 10.15
CA THR A 56 3.99 -5.13 10.23
C THR A 56 3.18 -5.32 8.95
N VAL A 57 1.88 -5.56 9.13
CA VAL A 57 0.91 -5.76 8.06
C VAL A 57 -0.05 -4.58 8.02
N LEU A 58 -0.05 -3.84 6.92
CA LEU A 58 -1.04 -2.81 6.64
C LEU A 58 -2.16 -3.41 5.79
N VAL A 59 -3.40 -3.31 6.27
CA VAL A 59 -4.60 -3.82 5.59
C VAL A 59 -5.57 -2.67 5.40
N PHE A 60 -6.02 -2.45 4.16
CA PHE A 60 -6.89 -1.31 3.84
C PHE A 60 -7.82 -1.61 2.65
N PRO A 61 -8.98 -0.92 2.55
CA PRO A 61 -9.85 -1.02 1.39
C PRO A 61 -9.15 -0.58 0.11
N SER A 62 -9.22 -1.40 -0.95
CA SER A 62 -8.50 -1.14 -2.22
C SER A 62 -8.98 0.10 -2.98
N TYR A 63 -10.14 0.67 -2.60
CA TYR A 63 -10.63 1.92 -3.18
C TYR A 63 -9.98 3.17 -2.60
N LEU A 64 -9.19 3.06 -1.52
CA LEU A 64 -8.49 4.22 -0.98
C LEU A 64 -7.32 4.59 -1.89
N GLN A 65 -7.26 5.86 -2.29
CA GLN A 65 -6.14 6.38 -3.04
C GLN A 65 -4.93 6.46 -2.13
N HIS A 66 -3.83 5.86 -2.55
CA HIS A 66 -2.63 5.79 -1.73
C HIS A 66 -1.35 5.93 -2.56
N ALA A 67 -0.26 6.25 -1.86
CA ALA A 67 1.06 6.40 -2.41
C ALA A 67 2.12 5.95 -1.40
N VAL A 68 3.33 5.69 -1.91
CA VAL A 68 4.51 5.45 -1.08
C VAL A 68 5.54 6.52 -1.41
N GLU A 69 5.96 7.27 -0.40
CA GLU A 69 6.97 8.30 -0.54
C GLU A 69 8.29 7.72 -1.09
N PRO A 70 9.09 8.52 -1.80
CA PRO A 70 10.38 8.07 -2.30
C PRO A 70 11.29 7.50 -1.22
N VAL A 71 11.86 6.32 -1.48
CA VAL A 71 13.04 5.85 -0.73
C VAL A 71 14.25 6.64 -1.20
N THR A 72 14.87 7.37 -0.28
CA THR A 72 16.01 8.27 -0.54
C THR A 72 17.35 7.60 -0.29
N ARG A 73 17.41 6.62 0.62
CA ARG A 73 18.59 5.79 0.91
C ARG A 73 18.19 4.35 1.23
N GLY A 74 19.04 3.38 0.89
CA GLY A 74 18.82 1.97 1.22
C GLY A 74 17.80 1.27 0.32
N ILE A 75 17.28 0.12 0.77
CA ILE A 75 16.32 -0.70 0.01
C ILE A 75 15.16 -1.13 0.92
N ARG A 76 13.97 -0.60 0.64
CA ARG A 76 12.71 -1.06 1.24
C ARG A 76 12.13 -2.23 0.43
N ARG A 77 11.93 -3.38 1.08
CA ARG A 77 11.23 -4.53 0.53
C ARG A 77 9.86 -4.66 1.18
N SER A 78 8.85 -4.95 0.37
CA SER A 78 7.49 -5.23 0.83
C SER A 78 6.86 -6.35 0.01
N LEU A 79 5.94 -7.09 0.62
CA LEU A 79 5.05 -8.01 -0.08
C LEU A 79 3.67 -7.40 -0.16
N VAL A 80 3.07 -7.41 -1.35
CA VAL A 80 1.72 -6.89 -1.59
C VAL A 80 0.82 -8.04 -2.02
N ALA A 81 -0.40 -8.07 -1.48
CA ALA A 81 -1.44 -9.00 -1.86
C ALA A 81 -2.78 -8.27 -1.98
N TRP A 82 -3.64 -8.78 -2.86
CA TRP A 82 -5.00 -8.27 -3.05
C TRP A 82 -6.01 -9.40 -2.92
N PHE A 83 -7.17 -9.07 -2.37
CA PHE A 83 -8.30 -9.98 -2.22
C PHE A 83 -9.51 -9.42 -2.93
N GLU A 84 -10.11 -10.23 -3.79
CA GLU A 84 -11.21 -9.82 -4.67
C GLU A 84 -12.57 -10.27 -4.15
N GLY A 85 -13.61 -9.59 -4.61
CA GLY A 85 -15.00 -9.92 -4.29
C GLY A 85 -15.96 -9.22 -5.25
N PRO A 86 -17.28 -9.30 -5.02
CA PRO A 86 -18.26 -8.63 -5.86
C PRO A 86 -17.98 -7.12 -5.96
N LYS A 87 -18.40 -6.53 -7.08
CA LYS A 87 -18.26 -5.08 -7.32
C LYS A 87 -18.69 -4.24 -6.12
N TRP A 88 -17.98 -3.14 -5.89
CA TRP A 88 -18.40 -2.14 -4.89
C TRP A 88 -19.82 -1.64 -5.19
N ARG A 89 -20.60 -1.39 -4.13
CA ARG A 89 -22.00 -0.93 -4.18
C ARG A 89 -22.12 0.42 -3.50
#